data_AF-E3LT85-F1
#
_entry.id   AF-E3LT85-F1
#
_cell.length_a   1.000
_cell.length_b   1.000
_cell.length_c   1.000
_cell.angle_alpha   90.00
_cell.angle_beta   90.00
_cell.angle_gamma   90.00
#
_symmetry.space_group_name_H-M   'P 1'
#
loop_
_entity.id
_entity.type
_entity.pdbx_description
1 polymer ?
#
loop_
_entity_poly.entity_id
_entity_poly.type
_entity_poly.pdbx_seq_one_letter_code
_entity_poly.pdbx_strand_id
1 'polypeptide(L)'
;MICPDWLVTFSRVFSLTVSFSCVIVYMIILLFAMTQFKKYHVFFITLYMAMVFTRLLALLMRSSGYFLILYRESVPYQIYSALWIAKFSAQAAALGCILERSYATFYATNYENSKRFYFISLCVVTCTICCGLSYVDSKSDLGRKINTVCFSIFSSLTTIMLVIINRRFVKKSSGAKCNLSERYQLSENIKALR
;
A
#
# COMPACT_ATOMS: atom_id res chain seq x y z
N MET A 1 -19.54 10.71 31.68
CA MET A 1 -18.22 10.26 32.18
C MET A 1 -17.16 11.14 31.55
N ILE A 2 -16.50 11.98 32.35
CA ILE A 2 -15.39 12.81 31.88
C ILE A 2 -14.15 11.90 31.85
N CYS A 3 -13.50 11.81 30.70
CA CYS A 3 -12.28 11.03 30.54
C CYS A 3 -11.16 11.72 31.35
N PRO A 4 -10.44 11.02 32.23
CA PRO A 4 -9.42 11.67 33.06
C PRO A 4 -8.25 12.19 32.21
N ASP A 5 -7.77 13.41 32.50
CA ASP A 5 -6.77 14.10 31.69
C ASP A 5 -5.43 13.35 31.56
N TRP A 6 -5.05 12.61 32.60
CA TRP A 6 -3.86 11.77 32.58
C TRP A 6 -3.98 10.64 31.54
N LEU A 7 -5.17 10.08 31.35
CA LEU A 7 -5.43 9.02 30.37
C LEU A 7 -5.41 9.56 28.94
N VAL A 8 -5.92 10.78 28.74
CA VAL A 8 -5.86 11.49 27.46
C VAL A 8 -4.41 11.79 27.08
N THR A 9 -3.63 12.29 28.03
CA THR A 9 -2.21 12.60 27.83
C THR A 9 -1.39 11.35 27.55
N PHE A 10 -1.58 10.30 28.34
CA PHE A 10 -0.94 9.00 28.12
C PHE A 10 -1.25 8.44 26.74
N SER A 11 -2.53 8.45 26.32
CA SER A 11 -2.95 7.98 24.99
C SER A 11 -2.29 8.75 23.85
N ARG A 12 -2.15 10.08 23.98
CA ARG A 12 -1.48 10.93 22.98
C ARG A 12 0.02 10.64 22.90
N VAL A 13 0.71 10.55 24.03
CA VAL A 13 2.15 10.22 24.09
C VAL A 13 2.41 8.83 23.54
N PHE A 14 1.62 7.84 23.95
CA PHE A 14 1.71 6.47 23.43
C PHE A 14 1.45 6.41 21.93
N SER A 15 0.44 7.12 21.42
CA SER A 15 0.15 7.16 19.99
C SER A 15 1.27 7.84 19.19
N LEU A 16 1.92 8.86 19.75
CA LEU A 16 3.08 9.52 19.16
C LEU A 16 4.28 8.58 19.09
N THR A 17 4.63 7.90 20.19
CA THR A 17 5.79 6.99 20.23
C THR A 17 5.61 5.82 19.27
N VAL A 18 4.42 5.22 19.22
CA VAL A 18 4.09 4.15 18.26
C VAL A 18 4.18 4.67 16.82
N SER A 19 3.58 5.83 16.52
CA SER A 19 3.61 6.40 15.17
C SER A 19 5.03 6.69 14.71
N PHE A 20 5.86 7.26 15.58
CA PHE A 20 7.25 7.59 15.28
C PHE A 20 8.11 6.33 15.09
N SER A 21 7.88 5.29 15.90
CA SER A 21 8.54 3.99 15.73
C SER A 21 8.19 3.38 14.37
N CYS A 22 6.93 3.48 13.94
CA CYS A 22 6.53 3.05 12.60
C CYS A 22 7.19 3.89 11.48
N VAL A 23 7.38 5.20 11.67
CA VAL A 23 8.11 6.04 10.70
C VAL A 23 9.51 5.48 10.45
N ILE A 24 10.24 5.13 11.51
CA ILE A 24 11.59 4.56 11.41
C ILE A 24 11.56 3.24 10.63
N VAL A 25 10.61 2.34 10.94
CA VAL A 25 10.45 1.07 10.22
C VAL A 25 10.19 1.29 8.73
N TYR A 26 9.25 2.18 8.38
CA TYR A 26 8.93 2.47 6.98
C TYR A 26 10.08 3.16 6.23
N MET A 27 10.89 3.97 6.91
CA MET A 27 12.13 4.52 6.35
C MET A 27 13.13 3.41 6.01
N ILE A 28 13.34 2.45 6.92
CA ILE A 28 14.23 1.32 6.67
C ILE A 28 13.73 0.48 5.49
N ILE A 29 12.42 0.20 5.43
CA ILE A 29 11.81 -0.53 4.31
C ILE A 29 12.00 0.22 2.99
N LEU A 30 11.82 1.55 2.98
CA LEU A 30 12.00 2.38 1.79
C LEU A 30 13.45 2.35 1.30
N LEU A 31 14.42 2.51 2.21
CA LEU A 31 15.84 2.41 1.92
C LEU A 31 16.20 1.02 1.36
N PHE A 32 15.70 -0.04 2.00
CA PHE A 32 15.92 -1.40 1.52
C PHE A 32 15.33 -1.61 0.13
N ALA A 33 14.11 -1.16 -0.12
CA ALA A 33 13.46 -1.31 -1.41
C ALA A 33 14.20 -0.55 -2.54
N MET A 34 14.82 0.61 -2.25
CA MET A 34 15.72 1.28 -3.22
C MET A 34 16.90 0.41 -3.63
N THR A 35 17.48 -0.37 -2.70
CA THR A 35 18.58 -1.29 -3.04
C THR A 35 18.14 -2.45 -3.93
N GLN A 36 16.84 -2.79 -3.92
CA GLN A 36 16.28 -3.88 -4.72
C GLN A 36 15.74 -3.43 -6.09
N PHE A 37 15.91 -2.15 -6.48
CA PHE A 37 15.33 -1.59 -7.70
C PHE A 37 15.67 -2.37 -8.98
N LYS A 38 16.87 -2.94 -9.06
CA LYS A 38 17.31 -3.73 -10.23
C LYS A 38 16.84 -5.19 -10.22
N LYS A 39 16.29 -5.69 -9.09
CA LYS A 39 15.92 -7.10 -8.93
C LYS A 39 14.47 -7.41 -9.29
N TYR A 40 13.63 -6.39 -9.35
CA TYR A 40 12.21 -6.52 -9.63
C TYR A 40 11.84 -5.71 -10.84
N HIS A 41 10.73 -6.08 -11.48
CA HIS A 41 10.15 -5.29 -12.55
C HIS A 41 9.94 -3.82 -12.13
N VAL A 42 10.38 -2.89 -12.98
CA VAL A 42 10.42 -1.42 -12.71
C VAL A 42 9.08 -0.89 -12.22
N PHE A 43 7.97 -1.36 -12.80
CA PHE A 43 6.64 -0.89 -12.42
C PHE A 43 6.21 -1.37 -11.04
N PHE A 44 6.51 -2.62 -10.69
CA PHE A 44 6.21 -3.13 -9.36
C PHE A 44 7.01 -2.40 -8.31
N ILE A 45 8.33 -2.26 -8.49
CA ILE A 45 9.14 -1.58 -7.49
C ILE A 45 8.74 -0.11 -7.37
N THR A 46 8.37 0.56 -8.47
CA THR A 46 7.87 1.94 -8.41
C THR A 46 6.57 2.07 -7.63
N LEU A 47 5.58 1.21 -7.90
CA LEU A 47 4.31 1.20 -7.17
C LEU A 47 4.49 0.81 -5.69
N TYR A 48 5.37 -0.16 -5.42
CA TYR A 48 5.71 -0.58 -4.06
C TYR A 48 6.39 0.53 -3.29
N MET A 49 7.38 1.19 -3.88
CA MET A 49 8.06 2.36 -3.31
C MET A 49 7.09 3.51 -3.06
N ALA A 50 6.18 3.80 -4.00
CA ALA A 50 5.13 4.79 -3.82
C ALA A 50 4.18 4.44 -2.66
N MET A 51 3.80 3.17 -2.52
CA MET A 51 2.99 2.68 -1.39
C MET A 51 3.72 2.86 -0.05
N VAL A 52 4.99 2.47 0.04
CA VAL A 52 5.80 2.62 1.26
C VAL A 52 5.97 4.10 1.61
N PHE A 53 6.28 4.94 0.63
CA PHE A 53 6.45 6.39 0.80
C PHE A 53 5.16 7.09 1.26
N THR A 54 4.03 6.78 0.66
CA THR A 54 2.74 7.40 1.05
C THR A 54 2.27 6.94 2.44
N ARG A 55 2.56 5.69 2.84
CA ARG A 55 2.36 5.23 4.23
C ARG A 55 3.26 5.94 5.22
N LEU A 56 4.53 6.12 4.87
CA LEU A 56 5.49 6.91 5.65
C LEU A 56 4.98 8.35 5.85
N LEU A 57 4.54 9.01 4.77
CA LEU A 57 4.00 10.36 4.81
C LEU A 57 2.77 10.46 5.75
N ALA A 58 1.87 9.47 5.69
CA ALA A 58 0.71 9.42 6.59
C ALA A 58 1.14 9.29 8.08
N LEU A 59 2.17 8.49 8.37
CA LEU A 59 2.71 8.35 9.72
C LEU A 59 3.41 9.63 10.21
N LEU A 60 4.11 10.34 9.33
CA LEU A 60 4.69 11.64 9.64
C LEU A 60 3.61 12.67 9.98
N MET A 61 2.57 12.80 9.16
CA MET A 61 1.45 13.72 9.42
C MET A 61 0.69 13.39 10.70
N ARG A 62 0.53 12.10 11.00
CA ARG A 62 -0.06 11.64 12.26
C ARG A 62 0.82 12.02 13.46
N SER A 63 2.13 11.79 13.36
CA SER A 63 3.08 12.10 14.42
C SER A 63 3.14 13.61 14.69
N SER A 64 3.18 14.43 13.63
CA SER A 64 3.11 15.89 13.78
C SER A 64 1.79 16.35 14.40
N GLY A 65 0.67 15.71 14.06
CA GLY A 65 -0.63 15.98 14.68
C GLY A 65 -0.65 15.69 16.19
N TYR A 66 -0.13 14.54 16.62
CA TYR A 66 -0.02 14.22 18.05
C TYR A 66 0.95 15.13 18.79
N PHE A 67 2.08 15.48 18.17
CA PHE A 67 3.01 16.44 18.73
C PHE A 67 2.33 17.80 18.96
N LEU A 68 1.64 18.35 17.96
CA LEU A 68 0.96 19.65 18.11
C LEU A 68 -0.17 19.63 19.14
N ILE A 69 -0.90 18.53 19.27
CA ILE A 69 -1.91 18.37 20.33
C ILE A 69 -1.28 18.42 21.72
N LEU A 70 -0.10 17.84 21.90
CA LEU A 70 0.59 17.81 23.18
C LEU A 70 1.15 19.18 23.60
N TYR A 71 1.56 20.02 22.64
CA TYR A 71 2.22 21.31 22.93
C TYR A 71 1.37 22.57 22.67
N ARG A 72 0.35 22.48 21.81
CA ARG A 72 -0.46 23.64 21.37
C ARG A 72 -1.97 23.41 21.50
N GLU A 73 -2.38 22.27 22.04
CA GLU A 73 -3.78 21.81 22.25
C GLU A 73 -4.68 21.85 21.00
N SER A 74 -4.13 22.14 19.82
CA SER A 74 -4.85 22.36 18.58
C SER A 74 -4.04 21.87 17.39
N VAL A 75 -4.74 21.30 16.39
CA VAL A 75 -4.13 20.83 15.14
C VAL A 75 -4.69 21.66 14.00
N PRO A 76 -3.84 22.30 13.18
CA PRO A 76 -4.28 22.95 11.95
C PRO A 76 -5.00 21.96 11.03
N TYR A 77 -6.12 22.40 10.43
CA TYR A 77 -6.92 21.54 9.54
C TYR A 77 -6.09 20.98 8.37
N GLN A 78 -5.05 21.69 7.94
CA GLN A 78 -4.16 21.29 6.85
C GLN A 78 -3.44 19.97 7.16
N ILE A 79 -3.05 19.72 8.42
CA ILE A 79 -2.39 18.47 8.82
C ILE A 79 -3.37 17.30 8.74
N TYR A 80 -4.61 17.54 9.16
CA TYR A 80 -5.67 16.55 9.05
C TYR A 80 -5.96 16.22 7.58
N SER A 81 -6.07 17.23 6.71
CA SER A 81 -6.24 17.03 5.26
C SER A 81 -5.07 16.28 4.64
N ALA A 82 -3.83 16.66 4.94
CA ALA A 82 -2.62 16.01 4.44
C ALA A 82 -2.54 14.54 4.89
N LEU A 83 -2.90 14.25 6.14
CA LEU A 83 -2.97 12.88 6.65
C LEU A 83 -3.94 12.02 5.83
N TRP A 84 -5.12 12.56 5.50
CA TRP A 84 -6.11 11.82 4.71
C TRP A 84 -5.67 11.60 3.27
N ILE A 85 -5.11 12.62 2.62
CA ILE A 85 -4.55 12.50 1.28
C ILE A 85 -3.44 11.44 1.26
N ALA A 86 -2.54 11.45 2.25
CA ALA A 86 -1.47 10.45 2.33
C ALA A 86 -2.01 9.01 2.51
N LYS A 87 -2.99 8.81 3.41
CA LYS A 87 -3.65 7.50 3.60
C LYS A 87 -4.33 7.01 2.32
N PHE A 88 -4.99 7.92 1.63
CA PHE A 88 -5.67 7.66 0.37
C PHE A 88 -4.68 7.23 -0.71
N SER A 89 -3.61 8.00 -0.90
CA SER A 89 -2.58 7.68 -1.89
C SER A 89 -1.92 6.34 -1.59
N ALA A 90 -1.77 5.98 -0.31
CA ALA A 90 -1.30 4.66 0.09
C ALA A 90 -2.25 3.52 -0.30
N GLN A 91 -3.57 3.72 -0.21
CA GLN A 91 -4.56 2.74 -0.67
C GLN A 91 -4.52 2.60 -2.19
N ALA A 92 -4.48 3.71 -2.93
CA ALA A 92 -4.39 3.68 -4.39
C ALA A 92 -3.11 2.97 -4.88
N ALA A 93 -1.97 3.24 -4.25
CA ALA A 93 -0.70 2.58 -4.57
C ALA A 93 -0.73 1.08 -4.23
N ALA A 94 -1.35 0.69 -3.10
CA ALA A 94 -1.52 -0.71 -2.74
C ALA A 94 -2.42 -1.46 -3.74
N LEU A 95 -3.53 -0.86 -4.16
CA LEU A 95 -4.41 -1.42 -5.18
C LEU A 95 -3.67 -1.55 -6.53
N GLY A 96 -2.86 -0.55 -6.88
CA GLY A 96 -1.98 -0.59 -8.05
C GLY A 96 -1.03 -1.79 -8.02
N CYS A 97 -0.38 -2.05 -6.87
CA CYS A 97 0.47 -3.24 -6.69
C CYS A 97 -0.32 -4.53 -6.92
N ILE A 98 -1.52 -4.65 -6.34
CA ILE A 98 -2.37 -5.84 -6.49
C ILE A 98 -2.77 -6.06 -7.95
N LEU A 99 -3.21 -5.02 -8.66
CA LEU A 99 -3.59 -5.12 -10.07
C LEU A 99 -2.40 -5.51 -10.94
N GLU A 100 -1.25 -4.91 -10.69
CA GLU A 100 -0.02 -5.19 -11.45
C GLU A 100 0.46 -6.64 -11.23
N ARG A 101 0.45 -7.14 -9.98
CA ARG A 101 0.76 -8.54 -9.67
C ARG A 101 -0.31 -9.51 -10.18
N SER A 102 -1.58 -9.11 -10.20
CA SER A 102 -2.68 -9.88 -10.78
C SER A 102 -2.45 -10.08 -12.28
N TYR A 103 -2.13 -8.99 -12.98
CA TYR A 103 -1.81 -9.04 -14.39
C TYR A 103 -0.59 -9.94 -14.65
N ALA A 104 0.49 -9.81 -13.87
CA ALA A 104 1.66 -10.66 -13.98
C ALA A 104 1.36 -12.16 -13.71
N THR A 105 0.33 -12.46 -12.91
CA THR A 105 -0.10 -13.83 -12.61
C THR A 105 -0.90 -14.45 -13.75
N PHE A 106 -1.86 -13.72 -14.32
CA PHE A 106 -2.77 -14.24 -15.34
C PHE A 106 -2.25 -14.12 -16.77
N TYR A 107 -1.37 -13.15 -17.03
CA TYR A 107 -0.86 -12.82 -18.36
C TYR A 107 0.68 -12.85 -18.40
N ALA A 108 1.29 -13.86 -17.78
CA ALA A 108 2.74 -14.00 -17.64
C ALA A 108 3.49 -13.97 -18.99
N THR A 109 2.94 -14.56 -20.04
CA THR A 109 3.52 -14.57 -21.39
C THR A 109 3.56 -13.18 -22.04
N ASN A 110 2.53 -12.36 -21.79
CA ASN A 110 2.48 -11.01 -22.30
C ASN A 110 3.26 -10.03 -21.42
N TYR A 111 3.48 -10.38 -20.15
CA TYR A 111 4.01 -9.49 -19.10
C TYR A 111 5.36 -8.85 -19.47
N GLU A 112 6.21 -9.59 -20.18
CA GLU A 112 7.57 -9.19 -20.56
C GLU A 112 7.61 -8.16 -21.71
N ASN A 113 6.56 -8.08 -22.54
CA ASN A 113 6.53 -7.17 -23.69
C ASN A 113 6.23 -5.72 -23.27
N SER A 114 7.21 -4.85 -23.49
CA SER A 114 7.44 -3.51 -22.92
C SER A 114 6.45 -2.37 -23.23
N LYS A 115 5.36 -2.60 -23.98
CA LYS A 115 4.41 -1.52 -24.37
C LYS A 115 3.27 -1.30 -23.35
N ARG A 116 3.63 -1.07 -22.08
CA ARG A 116 2.67 -1.14 -20.95
C ARG A 116 2.39 0.17 -20.23
N PHE A 117 2.99 1.27 -20.68
CA PHE A 117 2.73 2.59 -20.09
C PHE A 117 1.23 2.91 -20.05
N TYR A 118 0.47 2.57 -21.11
CA TYR A 118 -0.98 2.76 -21.16
C TYR A 118 -1.74 1.91 -20.14
N PHE A 119 -1.40 0.62 -19.99
CA PHE A 119 -2.04 -0.25 -18.99
C PHE A 119 -1.78 0.25 -17.56
N ILE A 120 -0.56 0.71 -17.29
CA ILE A 120 -0.18 1.18 -15.96
C ILE A 120 -0.78 2.54 -15.67
N SER A 121 -0.77 3.45 -16.64
CA SER A 121 -1.48 4.72 -16.53
C SER A 121 -2.96 4.47 -16.27
N LEU A 122 -3.59 3.51 -16.98
CA LEU A 122 -4.97 3.12 -16.73
C LEU A 122 -5.15 2.55 -15.32
N CYS A 123 -4.26 1.65 -14.86
CA CYS A 123 -4.32 1.13 -13.49
C CYS A 123 -4.19 2.24 -12.45
N VAL A 124 -3.26 3.18 -12.61
CA VAL A 124 -3.07 4.30 -11.68
C VAL A 124 -4.30 5.20 -11.67
N VAL A 125 -4.85 5.54 -12.85
CA VAL A 125 -6.07 6.35 -12.97
C VAL A 125 -7.27 5.62 -12.33
N THR A 126 -7.47 4.35 -12.64
CA THR A 126 -8.57 3.57 -12.06
C THR A 126 -8.42 3.44 -10.54
N CYS A 127 -7.23 3.15 -10.03
CA CYS A 127 -6.99 3.05 -8.58
C CYS A 127 -7.24 4.38 -7.88
N THR A 128 -6.76 5.49 -8.45
CA THR A 128 -6.98 6.83 -7.89
C THR A 128 -8.45 7.22 -7.92
N ILE A 129 -9.19 6.92 -8.99
CA ILE A 129 -10.64 7.18 -9.06
C ILE A 129 -11.42 6.30 -8.07
N CYS A 130 -11.16 4.99 -8.03
CA CYS A 130 -11.87 4.06 -7.16
C CYS A 130 -11.65 4.38 -5.68
N CYS A 131 -10.40 4.62 -5.27
CA CYS A 131 -10.12 5.12 -3.94
C CYS A 131 -10.78 6.49 -3.75
N GLY A 132 -10.75 7.35 -4.78
CA GLY A 132 -11.32 8.71 -4.85
C GLY A 132 -12.77 8.76 -4.40
N LEU A 133 -13.59 7.99 -5.10
CA LEU A 133 -15.01 7.83 -4.83
C LEU A 133 -15.24 7.27 -3.42
N SER A 134 -14.48 6.24 -3.04
CA SER A 134 -14.56 5.63 -1.71
C SER A 134 -14.24 6.63 -0.59
N TYR A 135 -13.35 7.59 -0.82
CA TYR A 135 -13.06 8.68 0.11
C TYR A 135 -14.22 9.67 0.21
N VAL A 136 -14.77 10.10 -0.93
CA VAL A 136 -15.89 11.06 -0.99
C VAL A 136 -17.16 10.49 -0.33
N ASP A 137 -17.43 9.20 -0.52
CA ASP A 137 -18.59 8.52 0.06
C ASP A 137 -18.46 8.33 1.58
N SER A 138 -17.23 8.17 2.07
CA SER A 138 -16.93 8.10 3.50
C SER A 138 -16.91 9.49 4.16
N LYS A 139 -18.09 10.12 4.27
CA LYS A 139 -18.25 11.46 4.85
C LYS A 139 -17.96 11.55 6.35
N SER A 140 -18.18 10.47 7.11
CA SER A 140 -17.94 10.42 8.57
C SER A 140 -16.58 9.81 8.93
N ASP A 141 -16.00 10.23 10.06
CA ASP A 141 -14.74 9.66 10.57
C ASP A 141 -14.86 8.14 10.83
N LEU A 142 -16.02 7.70 11.34
CA LEU A 142 -16.32 6.27 11.49
C LEU A 142 -16.37 5.56 10.13
N GLY A 143 -17.06 6.14 9.14
CA GLY A 143 -17.13 5.57 7.79
C GLY A 143 -15.75 5.43 7.14
N ARG A 144 -14.87 6.43 7.32
CA ARG A 144 -13.49 6.37 6.81
C ARG A 144 -12.67 5.26 7.47
N LYS A 145 -12.83 5.09 8.79
CA LYS A 145 -12.17 4.02 9.54
C LYS A 145 -12.65 2.65 9.07
N ILE A 146 -13.96 2.45 8.94
CA ILE A 146 -14.55 1.20 8.43
C ILE A 146 -14.04 0.91 7.02
N ASN A 147 -14.09 1.89 6.11
CA ASN A 147 -13.59 1.73 4.75
C ASN A 147 -12.10 1.32 4.73
N THR A 148 -11.27 1.94 5.57
CA THR A 148 -9.86 1.59 5.70
C THR A 148 -9.66 0.13 6.16
N VAL A 149 -10.47 -0.35 7.10
CA VAL A 149 -10.44 -1.74 7.58
C VAL A 149 -10.88 -2.69 6.46
N CYS A 150 -12.03 -2.42 5.82
CA CYS A 150 -12.53 -3.24 4.71
C CYS A 150 -11.53 -3.33 3.55
N PHE A 151 -10.92 -2.20 3.17
CA PHE A 151 -9.88 -2.16 2.15
C PHE A 151 -8.65 -2.99 2.54
N SER A 152 -8.26 -2.97 3.81
CA SER A 152 -7.12 -3.75 4.31
C SER A 152 -7.40 -5.25 4.29
N ILE A 153 -8.63 -5.65 4.68
CA ILE A 153 -9.09 -7.05 4.59
C ILE A 153 -9.10 -7.50 3.12
N PHE A 154 -9.70 -6.70 2.23
CA PHE A 154 -9.73 -6.97 0.80
C PHE A 154 -8.32 -7.15 0.24
N SER A 155 -7.42 -6.20 0.50
CA SER A 155 -6.04 -6.25 0.02
C SER A 155 -5.31 -7.50 0.50
N SER A 156 -5.51 -7.90 1.76
CA SER A 156 -4.89 -9.08 2.35
C SER A 156 -5.41 -10.37 1.71
N LEU A 157 -6.75 -10.51 1.60
CA LEU A 157 -7.38 -11.68 0.98
C LEU A 157 -6.99 -11.82 -0.49
N THR A 158 -7.03 -10.72 -1.26
CA THR A 158 -6.65 -10.76 -2.67
C THR A 158 -5.18 -11.14 -2.84
N THR A 159 -4.29 -10.63 -1.99
CA THR A 159 -2.86 -11.01 -2.03
C THR A 159 -2.65 -12.50 -1.72
N ILE A 160 -3.34 -13.04 -0.70
CA ILE A 160 -3.29 -14.47 -0.36
C ILE A 160 -3.80 -15.32 -1.53
N MET A 161 -4.93 -14.93 -2.13
CA MET A 161 -5.48 -15.63 -3.30
C MET A 161 -4.51 -15.60 -4.48
N LEU A 162 -3.86 -14.47 -4.76
CA LEU A 162 -2.85 -14.36 -5.80
C LEU A 162 -1.65 -15.28 -5.53
N VAL A 163 -1.17 -15.38 -4.28
CA VAL A 163 -0.10 -16.33 -3.92
C VAL A 163 -0.53 -17.77 -4.21
N ILE A 164 -1.75 -18.16 -3.83
CA ILE A 164 -2.27 -19.51 -4.06
C ILE A 164 -2.41 -19.81 -5.55
N ILE A 165 -3.01 -18.90 -6.32
CA ILE A 165 -3.22 -19.04 -7.77
C ILE A 165 -1.87 -19.12 -8.48
N ASN A 166 -0.94 -18.22 -8.16
CA ASN A 166 0.38 -18.21 -8.77
C ASN A 166 1.16 -19.51 -8.47
N ARG A 167 1.09 -20.03 -7.23
CA ARG A 167 1.67 -21.35 -6.89
C ARG A 167 1.10 -22.48 -7.74
N ARG A 168 -0.20 -22.46 -8.03
CA ARG A 168 -0.84 -23.45 -8.91
C ARG A 168 -0.32 -23.32 -10.35
N PHE A 169 -0.18 -22.09 -10.87
CA PHE A 169 0.36 -21.86 -12.21
C PHE A 169 1.84 -22.25 -12.33
N VAL A 170 2.68 -21.96 -11.33
CA VAL A 170 4.06 -22.45 -11.30
C VAL A 170 4.10 -23.97 -11.40
N LYS A 171 3.36 -24.70 -10.56
CA LYS A 171 3.31 -26.17 -10.60
C LYS A 171 2.87 -26.70 -11.98
N LYS A 172 1.84 -26.10 -12.58
CA LYS A 172 1.35 -26.48 -13.91
C LYS A 172 2.39 -26.21 -15.00
N SER A 173 3.06 -25.05 -14.95
CA SER A 173 4.06 -24.65 -15.93
C SER A 173 5.32 -25.51 -15.88
N SER A 174 5.70 -26.03 -14.71
CA SER A 174 6.85 -26.94 -14.56
C SER A 174 6.60 -28.33 -15.15
N GLY A 175 5.36 -28.82 -15.11
CA GLY A 175 4.97 -30.12 -15.69
C GLY A 175 4.65 -30.09 -17.18
N ALA A 176 4.17 -28.96 -17.71
CA ALA A 176 3.89 -28.78 -19.14
C ALA A 176 5.11 -28.22 -19.89
N LYS A 177 5.22 -28.42 -21.21
CA LYS A 177 6.24 -27.79 -22.09
C LYS A 177 6.00 -26.27 -22.27
N CYS A 178 5.81 -25.53 -21.18
CA CYS A 178 5.67 -24.07 -21.19
C CYS A 178 6.99 -23.38 -21.51
N ASN A 179 6.89 -22.17 -22.07
CA ASN A 179 8.06 -21.35 -22.42
C ASN A 179 8.88 -20.99 -21.17
N LEU A 180 10.20 -20.95 -21.30
CA LEU A 180 11.13 -20.66 -20.21
C LEU A 180 10.86 -19.29 -19.56
N SER A 181 10.52 -18.29 -20.38
CA SER A 181 10.17 -16.94 -19.94
C SER A 181 8.92 -16.93 -19.04
N GLU A 182 7.86 -17.67 -19.40
CA GLU A 182 6.64 -17.76 -18.60
C GLU A 182 6.91 -18.35 -17.20
N ARG A 183 7.74 -19.40 -17.14
CA ARG A 183 8.17 -20.02 -15.87
C ARG A 183 8.98 -19.05 -15.01
N TYR A 184 9.88 -18.29 -15.63
CA TYR A 184 10.67 -17.27 -14.94
C TYR A 184 9.78 -16.18 -14.33
N GLN A 185 8.87 -15.62 -15.13
CA GLN A 185 7.93 -14.58 -14.71
C GLN A 185 7.04 -15.03 -13.54
N LEU A 186 6.47 -16.23 -13.61
CA LEU A 186 5.66 -16.77 -12.51
C LEU A 186 6.50 -16.96 -11.23
N SER A 187 7.75 -17.43 -11.36
CA SER A 187 8.65 -17.62 -10.23
C SER A 187 9.10 -16.30 -9.57
N GLU A 188 9.38 -15.27 -10.37
CA GLU A 188 9.70 -13.92 -9.89
C GLU A 188 8.48 -13.31 -9.21
N ASN A 189 7.31 -13.46 -9.82
CA ASN A 189 6.07 -12.93 -9.27
C ASN A 189 5.71 -13.56 -7.91
N ILE A 190 6.04 -14.83 -7.67
CA ILE A 190 5.92 -15.47 -6.35
C ILE A 190 6.88 -14.93 -5.30
N LYS A 191 8.04 -14.39 -5.71
CA LYS A 191 8.97 -13.72 -4.80
C LYS A 191 8.45 -12.32 -4.46
N ALA A 192 7.91 -11.62 -5.44
CA ALA A 192 7.33 -10.28 -5.27
C ALA A 192 6.00 -10.27 -4.48
N LEU A 193 5.19 -11.33 -4.60
CA LEU A 193 3.95 -11.50 -3.83
C LEU A 193 4.18 -11.89 -2.37
N ARG A 194 5.38 -12.37 -2.03
CA ARG A 194 5.78 -12.69 -0.66
C ARG A 194 6.30 -11.44 0.03
#